data_AF-B7RK52-F1
#
_entry.id   AF-B7RK52-F1
#
_cell.length_a   1.000
_cell.length_b   1.000
_cell.length_c   1.000
_cell.angle_alpha   90.00
_cell.angle_beta   90.00
_cell.angle_gamma   90.00
#
_symmetry.space_group_name_H-M   'P 1'
#
loop_
_entity.id
_entity.type
_entity.pdbx_description
1 polymer ?
#
loop_
_entity_poly.entity_id
_entity_poly.type
_entity_poly.pdbx_seq_one_letter_code
_entity_poly.pdbx_strand_id
1 'polypeptide(L)'
;MSIEMAKQGAGIALDSAVLCHGELERGELVPFAPLFPVVDFMAYWIVCPPRHLNRRIVKRFAHWVVTEAREHEERTRALLIRAGCQFRPAIDLEMTEVTPWAL
;
A
#
# COMPACT_ATOMS: atom_id res chain seq x y z
N MET A 1 5.78 9.97 -7.36
CA MET A 1 5.57 11.26 -8.08
C MET A 1 4.11 11.65 -8.10
N SER A 2 3.20 10.72 -8.36
CA SER A 2 1.73 10.85 -8.23
C SER A 2 1.28 11.49 -6.91
N ILE A 3 1.77 11.01 -5.76
CA ILE A 3 1.41 11.53 -4.43
C ILE A 3 1.74 13.03 -4.29
N GLU A 4 2.95 13.44 -4.68
CA GLU A 4 3.38 14.85 -4.59
C GLU A 4 2.53 15.76 -5.49
N MET A 5 2.22 15.31 -6.71
CA MET A 5 1.38 16.07 -7.64
C MET A 5 -0.06 16.21 -7.11
N ALA A 6 -0.63 15.15 -6.53
CA ALA A 6 -1.94 15.22 -5.90
C ALA A 6 -1.95 16.20 -4.72
N LYS A 7 -0.90 16.17 -3.88
CA LYS A 7 -0.73 17.11 -2.76
C LYS A 7 -0.65 18.57 -3.22
N GLN A 8 -0.02 18.80 -4.38
CA GLN A 8 0.08 20.13 -5.00
C GLN A 8 -1.18 20.55 -5.78
N GLY A 9 -2.26 19.76 -5.72
CA GLY A 9 -3.54 20.10 -6.35
C GLY A 9 -3.61 19.82 -7.86
N ALA A 10 -2.69 19.01 -8.40
CA ALA A 10 -2.71 18.66 -9.83
C ALA A 10 -3.82 17.64 -10.21
N GLY A 11 -4.58 17.14 -9.23
CA GLY A 11 -5.70 16.23 -9.45
C GLY A 11 -5.77 15.09 -8.43
N ILE A 12 -6.37 13.99 -8.85
CA ILE A 12 -6.54 12.76 -8.04
C ILE A 12 -5.47 11.74 -8.45
N ALA A 13 -4.89 11.04 -7.48
CA ALA A 13 -3.96 9.95 -7.70
C ALA A 13 -4.50 8.63 -7.14
N LEU A 14 -4.33 7.54 -7.90
CA LEU A 14 -4.46 6.18 -7.40
C LEU A 14 -3.06 5.68 -7.04
N ASP A 15 -2.79 5.52 -5.75
CA ASP A 15 -1.48 5.14 -5.24
C ASP A 15 -1.60 4.36 -3.92
N SER A 16 -0.47 3.86 -3.41
CA SER A 16 -0.40 3.15 -2.14
C SER A 16 -0.65 4.08 -0.96
N ALA A 17 -1.71 3.79 -0.20
CA ALA A 17 -2.01 4.48 1.05
C ALA A 17 -0.86 4.36 2.09
N VAL A 18 -0.08 3.27 2.01
CA VAL A 18 1.07 3.03 2.89
C VAL A 18 2.19 4.05 2.62
N LEU A 19 2.38 4.43 1.35
CA LEU A 19 3.38 5.43 0.96
C LEU A 19 2.94 6.86 1.26
N CYS A 20 1.65 7.18 1.18
CA CYS A 20 1.11 8.51 1.52
C CYS A 20 0.57 8.61 2.95
N HIS A 21 0.95 7.68 3.84
CA HIS A 21 0.49 7.64 5.23
C HIS A 21 0.64 8.99 5.93
N GLY A 22 1.81 9.62 5.80
CA GLY A 22 2.09 10.89 6.48
C GLY A 22 1.21 12.02 5.98
N GLU A 23 0.97 12.09 4.67
CA GLU A 23 0.09 13.08 4.04
C GLU A 23 -1.37 12.86 4.45
N LEU A 24 -1.82 11.60 4.55
CA LEU A 24 -3.15 11.23 5.06
C LEU A 24 -3.30 11.60 6.54
N GLU A 25 -2.29 11.35 7.35
CA GLU A 25 -2.29 11.67 8.79
C GLU A 25 -2.33 13.17 9.03
N ARG A 26 -1.58 13.96 8.24
CA ARG A 26 -1.57 15.43 8.31
C ARG A 26 -2.79 16.09 7.67
N GLY A 27 -3.63 15.32 6.95
CA GLY A 27 -4.78 15.85 6.21
C GLY A 27 -4.42 16.62 4.93
N GLU A 28 -3.19 16.48 4.45
CA GLU A 28 -2.74 17.04 3.17
C GLU A 28 -3.32 16.28 1.97
N LEU A 29 -3.67 15.01 2.19
CA LEU A 29 -4.41 14.17 1.26
C LEU A 29 -5.61 13.55 1.97
N VAL A 30 -6.65 13.25 1.21
CA VAL A 30 -7.86 12.57 1.69
C VAL A 30 -8.29 11.46 0.71
N PRO A 31 -8.93 10.38 1.18
CA PRO A 31 -9.53 9.41 0.28
C PRO A 31 -10.61 10.07 -0.58
N PHE A 32 -10.44 10.01 -1.91
CA PHE A 32 -11.34 10.69 -2.83
C PHE A 32 -12.70 9.99 -2.98
N ALA A 33 -12.72 8.66 -3.05
CA ALA A 33 -13.93 7.89 -3.35
C ALA A 33 -14.07 6.67 -2.42
N PRO A 34 -14.41 6.86 -1.13
CA PRO A 34 -14.48 5.78 -0.14
C PRO A 34 -15.57 4.73 -0.43
N LEU A 35 -16.48 5.01 -1.37
CA LEU A 35 -17.45 4.05 -1.88
C LEU A 35 -16.79 2.86 -2.60
N PHE A 36 -15.61 3.06 -3.20
CA PHE A 36 -14.87 1.98 -3.83
C PHE A 36 -13.91 1.36 -2.81
N PRO A 37 -13.95 0.03 -2.62
CA PRO A 37 -13.06 -0.62 -1.66
C PRO A 37 -11.59 -0.44 -2.02
N VAL A 38 -10.76 -0.17 -1.01
CA VAL A 38 -9.30 -0.19 -1.10
C VAL A 38 -8.85 -1.60 -1.46
N VAL A 39 -8.00 -1.70 -2.48
CA VAL A 39 -7.43 -2.99 -2.93
C VAL A 39 -6.32 -3.39 -1.97
N ASP A 40 -6.48 -4.52 -1.32
CA ASP A 40 -5.59 -5.04 -0.29
C ASP A 40 -4.76 -6.21 -0.82
N PHE A 41 -3.44 -6.04 -0.93
CA PHE A 41 -2.52 -7.03 -1.51
C PHE A 41 -1.09 -6.85 -0.99
N MET A 42 -0.31 -7.94 -1.04
CA MET A 42 1.11 -7.88 -0.74
C MET A 42 1.88 -7.17 -1.88
N ALA A 43 2.45 -6.00 -1.58
CA ALA A 43 3.15 -5.19 -2.57
C ALA A 43 4.69 -5.21 -2.43
N TYR A 44 5.23 -5.67 -1.30
CA TYR A 44 6.65 -5.55 -0.98
C TYR A 44 7.26 -6.86 -0.47
N TRP A 45 8.50 -7.14 -0.89
CA TRP A 45 9.27 -8.32 -0.50
C TRP A 45 10.69 -7.97 -0.10
N ILE A 46 11.21 -8.68 0.91
CA ILE A 46 12.62 -8.65 1.26
C ILE A 46 13.33 -9.72 0.45
N VAL A 47 14.30 -9.32 -0.38
CA VAL A 47 15.09 -10.24 -1.19
C VAL A 47 16.50 -10.38 -0.64
N CYS A 48 17.00 -11.62 -0.58
CA CYS A 48 18.31 -11.94 -0.04
C CYS A 48 18.83 -13.25 -0.68
N PRO A 49 20.11 -13.35 -1.07
CA PRO A 49 20.69 -14.61 -1.51
C PRO A 49 20.48 -15.72 -0.46
N PRO A 50 20.06 -16.95 -0.84
CA PRO A 50 19.73 -18.00 0.12
C PRO A 50 20.84 -18.29 1.14
N ARG A 51 22.10 -18.26 0.69
CA ARG A 51 23.30 -18.43 1.54
C ARG A 51 23.46 -17.38 2.65
N HIS A 52 22.81 -16.23 2.54
CA HIS A 52 22.87 -15.15 3.53
C HIS A 52 21.68 -15.18 4.51
N LEU A 53 20.62 -15.94 4.21
CA LEU A 53 19.38 -15.96 5.01
C LEU A 53 19.62 -16.45 6.46
N ASN A 54 20.62 -17.30 6.66
CA ASN A 54 20.98 -17.81 7.98
C ASN A 54 21.89 -16.88 8.80
N ARG A 55 22.42 -15.80 8.21
CA ARG A 55 23.24 -14.85 8.94
C ARG A 55 22.39 -14.15 10.00
N ARG A 56 22.88 -14.13 11.24
CA ARG A 56 22.18 -13.52 12.39
C ARG A 56 21.72 -12.09 12.11
N ILE A 57 22.56 -11.29 11.46
CA ILE A 57 22.25 -9.89 11.13
C ILE A 57 21.07 -9.79 10.13
N VAL A 58 21.03 -10.66 9.13
CA VAL A 58 19.94 -10.71 8.13
C VAL A 58 18.64 -11.13 8.80
N LYS A 59 18.66 -12.17 9.64
CA LYS A 59 17.45 -12.60 10.38
C LYS A 59 16.90 -11.51 11.29
N ARG A 60 17.77 -10.81 12.03
CA ARG A 60 17.35 -9.72 12.93
C ARG A 60 16.76 -8.55 12.15
N PHE A 61 17.43 -8.13 11.07
CA PHE A 61 16.93 -7.06 10.22
C PHE A 61 15.60 -7.42 9.56
N ALA A 62 15.50 -8.61 8.95
CA ALA A 62 14.29 -9.06 8.30
C ALA A 62 13.12 -9.17 9.29
N HIS A 63 13.36 -9.68 10.50
CA HIS A 63 12.35 -9.71 11.55
C HIS A 63 11.90 -8.31 11.95
N TRP A 64 12.85 -7.41 12.24
CA TRP A 64 12.55 -6.03 12.61
C TRP A 64 11.73 -5.32 11.52
N VAL A 65 12.18 -5.33 10.27
CA VAL A 65 11.51 -4.58 9.20
C VAL A 65 10.13 -5.13 8.87
N VAL A 66 9.89 -6.44 9.02
CA VAL A 66 8.55 -7.03 8.88
C VAL A 66 7.63 -6.57 10.00
N THR A 67 8.13 -6.46 11.23
CA THR A 67 7.35 -5.92 12.35
C THR A 67 6.99 -4.45 12.11
N GLU A 68 7.96 -3.61 11.76
CA GLU A 68 7.71 -2.19 11.45
C GLU A 68 6.72 -2.01 10.28
N ALA A 69 6.87 -2.82 9.23
CA ALA A 69 5.96 -2.79 8.08
C ALA A 69 4.52 -3.10 8.49
N ARG A 70 4.31 -4.15 9.31
CA ARG A 70 2.98 -4.51 9.83
C ARG A 70 2.38 -3.40 10.68
N GLU A 71 3.15 -2.84 11.60
CA GLU A 71 2.67 -1.73 12.45
C GLU A 71 2.32 -0.49 11.62
N HIS A 72 3.08 -0.21 10.55
CA HIS A 72 2.80 0.90 9.63
C HIS A 72 1.55 0.64 8.78
N GLU A 73 1.36 -0.59 8.28
CA GLU A 73 0.16 -1.01 7.56
C GLU A 73 -1.09 -0.93 8.46
N GLU A 74 -1.01 -1.37 9.71
CA GLU A 74 -2.11 -1.29 10.69
C GLU A 74 -2.51 0.15 10.99
N ARG A 75 -1.53 1.04 11.22
CA ARG A 75 -1.79 2.48 11.43
C ARG A 75 -2.46 3.12 10.20
N THR A 76 -1.98 2.79 9.01
CA THR A 76 -2.57 3.27 7.75
C THR A 76 -3.99 2.75 7.56
N ARG A 77 -4.22 1.46 7.81
CA ARG A 77 -5.56 0.85 7.75
C ARG A 77 -6.52 1.53 8.71
N ALA A 78 -6.09 1.82 9.93
CA ALA A 78 -6.91 2.52 10.91
C ALA A 78 -7.31 3.93 10.46
N LEU A 79 -6.40 4.68 9.82
CA LEU A 79 -6.72 5.99 9.21
C LEU A 79 -7.80 5.86 8.14
N LEU A 80 -7.66 4.90 7.22
CA LEU A 80 -8.61 4.68 6.13
C LEU A 80 -9.99 4.24 6.65
N ILE A 81 -10.04 3.37 7.66
CA ILE A 81 -11.31 2.98 8.32
C ILE A 81 -11.99 4.21 8.93
N ARG A 82 -11.24 5.05 9.64
CA ARG A 82 -11.80 6.30 10.20
C ARG A 82 -12.32 7.25 9.12
N ALA A 83 -11.69 7.25 7.94
CA ALA A 83 -12.13 8.01 6.78
C ALA A 83 -13.30 7.34 6.00
N GLY A 84 -13.86 6.23 6.51
CA GLY A 84 -15.02 5.56 5.92
C GLY A 84 -14.69 4.60 4.77
N CYS A 85 -13.42 4.27 4.55
CA CYS A 85 -13.02 3.34 3.50
C CYS A 85 -13.33 1.89 3.89
N GLN A 86 -13.74 1.10 2.90
CA GLN A 86 -13.85 -0.35 2.99
C GLN A 86 -12.67 -1.03 2.29
N PHE A 87 -12.43 -2.31 2.57
CA PHE A 87 -11.32 -3.07 1.99
C PHE A 87 -11.84 -4.26 1.23
N ARG A 88 -11.17 -4.57 0.12
CA ARG A 88 -11.38 -5.81 -0.63
C ARG A 88 -10.01 -6.43 -0.90
N PRO A 89 -9.81 -7.72 -0.60
CA PRO A 89 -8.59 -8.41 -1.03
C PRO A 89 -8.48 -8.32 -2.55
N ALA A 90 -7.27 -8.11 -3.05
CA ALA A 90 -7.00 -8.44 -4.45
C ALA A 90 -7.33 -9.93 -4.59
N ILE A 91 -8.37 -10.24 -5.36
CA ILE A 91 -8.55 -11.59 -5.92
C ILE A 91 -7.24 -11.87 -6.66
N ASP A 92 -6.70 -13.09 -6.56
CA ASP A 92 -5.53 -13.52 -7.34
C ASP A 92 -5.72 -12.99 -8.75
N LEU A 93 -4.98 -11.94 -9.08
CA LEU A 93 -4.90 -11.42 -10.43
C LEU A 93 -3.98 -12.42 -11.15
N GLU A 94 -4.43 -13.69 -11.28
CA GLU A 94 -4.18 -14.42 -12.51
C GLU A 94 -4.56 -13.41 -13.58
N MET A 95 -3.56 -12.97 -14.35
CA MET A 95 -3.68 -11.97 -15.41
C MET A 95 -4.99 -12.22 -16.15
N THR A 96 -6.05 -11.53 -15.74
CA THR A 96 -7.36 -11.75 -16.32
C THR A 96 -7.21 -11.10 -17.67
N GLU A 97 -7.24 -11.91 -18.71
CA GLU A 97 -7.11 -11.49 -20.09
C GLU A 97 -8.01 -10.27 -20.28
N VAL A 98 -7.40 -9.09 -20.42
CA VAL A 98 -8.13 -7.84 -20.60
C VAL A 98 -8.75 -7.97 -21.99
N THR A 99 -10.00 -8.39 -22.06
CA THR A 99 -10.77 -8.30 -23.29
C THR A 99 -10.82 -6.81 -23.64
N PRO A 100 -10.23 -6.39 -24.77
CA PRO A 100 -10.34 -5.00 -25.19
C PRO A 100 -11.82 -4.68 -25.29
N TRP A 101 -12.25 -3.64 -24.60
CA TRP A 101 -13.57 -3.08 -24.80
C TRP A 101 -13.65 -2.70 -26.29
N ALA A 102 -14.53 -3.39 -27.01
CA ALA A 102 -14.76 -3.09 -28.41
C ALA A 102 -15.25 -1.63 -28.52
N LEU A 103 -14.43 -0.80 -29.15
CA LEU A 103 -14.84 0.46 -29.76
C LEU A 103 -15.63 0.17 -31.04
#